data_AF-A0A3D2X0R9-F1
#
_entry.id   AF-A0A3D2X0R9-F1
#
_cell.length_a   1.000
_cell.length_b   1.000
_cell.length_c   1.000
_cell.angle_alpha   90.00
_cell.angle_beta   90.00
_cell.angle_gamma   90.00
#
_symmetry.space_group_name_H-M   'P 1'
#
loop_
_entity.id
_entity.type
_entity.pdbx_description
1 polymer ?
#
loop_
_entity_poly.entity_id
_entity_poly.type
_entity_poly.pdbx_seq_one_letter_code
_entity_poly.pdbx_strand_id
1 'polypeptide(L)'
;MIKYVMSLMNGARLAVSAQALGIAQAAYEEAVKYANEREQFGQAIVHFPAVFQMLKKMQVEIETARMLLYRTALYVDYEDMYERKAGKGENVKAELKYATAMAGFLTPLAKFTITEMANKVAYDAVQIHGGCGYMKDFPVERLARDARITNIYEGTTQLQVVAAIGGVTTNVLEKEWATLQNLEVKELAGEKEIILGYVEQLQQTVSDVLELKNKDFHDFVANYLVEIASIIYRCALFLPVAEAHEEKRELFHYYLNESATRIDYLIKEIRSLKDHYGESIVDLKADFVIK
;
A
#
# COMPACT_ATOMS: atom_id res chain seq x y z
N MET A 1 -12.66 25.76 -8.97
CA MET A 1 -13.20 25.14 -7.74
C MET A 1 -12.78 23.66 -7.63
N ILE A 2 -13.15 22.78 -8.58
CA ILE A 2 -12.82 21.34 -8.51
C ILE A 2 -11.29 21.06 -8.46
N LYS A 3 -10.49 21.69 -9.32
CA LYS A 3 -9.01 21.53 -9.29
C LYS A 3 -8.38 21.93 -7.94
N TYR A 4 -8.86 23.02 -7.35
CA TYR A 4 -8.35 23.52 -6.08
C TYR A 4 -8.69 22.58 -4.91
N VAL A 5 -9.90 22.00 -4.92
CA VAL A 5 -10.32 20.99 -3.94
C VAL A 5 -9.48 19.72 -4.08
N MET A 6 -9.22 19.24 -5.30
CA MET A 6 -8.39 18.06 -5.53
C MET A 6 -6.94 18.24 -5.07
N SER A 7 -6.34 19.41 -5.31
CA SER A 7 -4.99 19.74 -4.82
C SER A 7 -4.93 19.75 -3.28
N LEU A 8 -5.92 20.35 -2.60
CA LEU A 8 -6.02 20.31 -1.14
C LEU A 8 -6.19 18.87 -0.61
N MET A 9 -6.97 18.04 -1.30
CA MET A 9 -7.17 16.64 -0.93
C MET A 9 -5.90 15.80 -1.07
N ASN A 10 -5.07 16.04 -2.10
CA ASN A 10 -3.79 15.35 -2.27
C ASN A 10 -2.86 15.63 -1.08
N GLY A 11 -2.74 16.90 -0.67
CA GLY A 11 -1.96 17.29 0.51
C GLY A 11 -2.50 16.70 1.81
N ALA A 12 -3.83 16.74 2.02
CA ALA A 12 -4.46 16.15 3.20
C ALA A 12 -4.22 14.63 3.29
N ARG A 13 -4.40 13.90 2.18
CA ARG A 13 -4.14 12.46 2.12
C ARG A 13 -2.68 12.13 2.46
N LEU A 14 -1.74 12.88 1.90
CA LEU A 14 -0.31 12.72 2.16
C LEU A 14 0.02 12.96 3.64
N ALA A 15 -0.53 14.00 4.25
CA ALA A 15 -0.33 14.32 5.66
C ALA A 15 -0.86 13.20 6.58
N VAL A 16 -2.05 12.65 6.28
CA VAL A 16 -2.60 11.50 7.01
C VAL A 16 -1.72 10.26 6.85
N SER A 17 -1.24 9.97 5.65
CA SER A 17 -0.29 8.88 5.42
C SER A 17 0.97 9.02 6.26
N ALA A 18 1.54 10.23 6.33
CA ALA A 18 2.72 10.50 7.17
C ALA A 18 2.41 10.32 8.66
N GLN A 19 1.25 10.79 9.13
CA GLN A 19 0.80 10.58 10.51
C GLN A 19 0.68 9.08 10.84
N ALA A 20 0.03 8.30 9.98
CA ALA A 20 -0.15 6.87 10.16
C ALA A 20 1.19 6.12 10.19
N LEU A 21 2.12 6.47 9.29
CA LEU A 21 3.47 5.89 9.29
C LEU A 21 4.22 6.18 10.59
N GLY A 22 4.12 7.41 11.12
CA GLY A 22 4.74 7.79 12.39
C GLY A 22 4.17 7.00 13.58
N ILE A 23 2.85 6.81 13.63
CA ILE A 23 2.19 5.99 14.65
C ILE A 23 2.66 4.53 14.56
N ALA A 24 2.72 3.97 13.35
CA ALA A 24 3.20 2.61 13.11
C ALA A 24 4.65 2.43 13.56
N GLN A 25 5.53 3.38 13.23
CA GLN A 25 6.93 3.37 13.66
C GLN A 25 7.05 3.36 15.18
N ALA A 26 6.33 4.25 15.88
CA ALA A 26 6.35 4.30 17.34
C ALA A 26 5.84 2.99 17.98
N ALA A 27 4.77 2.40 17.42
CA ALA A 27 4.23 1.14 17.93
C ALA A 27 5.20 -0.02 17.72
N TYR A 28 5.89 -0.07 16.58
CA TYR A 28 6.92 -1.05 16.29
C TYR A 28 8.12 -0.92 17.25
N GLU A 29 8.60 0.29 17.50
CA GLU A 29 9.73 0.52 18.41
C GLU A 29 9.42 0.07 19.84
N GLU A 30 8.22 0.39 20.35
CA GLU A 30 7.75 -0.08 21.65
C GLU A 30 7.62 -1.61 21.69
N ALA A 31 7.09 -2.23 20.63
CA ALA A 31 6.99 -3.68 20.54
C ALA A 31 8.37 -4.37 20.51
N VAL A 32 9.32 -3.85 19.75
CA VAL A 32 10.70 -4.36 19.71
C VAL A 32 11.34 -4.24 21.08
N LYS A 33 11.24 -3.07 21.71
CA LYS A 33 11.81 -2.84 23.04
C LYS A 33 11.23 -3.83 24.06
N TYR A 34 9.90 -3.91 24.16
CA TYR A 34 9.25 -4.84 25.09
C TYR A 34 9.62 -6.29 24.80
N ALA A 35 9.71 -6.69 23.53
CA ALA A 35 10.06 -8.06 23.18
C ALA A 35 11.47 -8.47 23.60
N ASN A 36 12.41 -7.53 23.63
CA ASN A 36 13.78 -7.79 24.08
C ASN A 36 13.91 -7.78 25.61
N GLU A 37 13.09 -7.02 26.32
CA GLU A 37 13.14 -6.89 27.78
C GLU A 37 12.27 -7.92 28.51
N ARG A 38 11.15 -8.33 27.93
CA ARG A 38 10.20 -9.23 28.58
C ARG A 38 10.70 -10.67 28.54
N GLU A 39 10.93 -11.24 29.71
CA GLU A 39 11.25 -12.67 29.86
C GLU A 39 10.00 -13.52 30.15
N GLN A 40 9.84 -14.62 29.41
CA GLN A 40 8.88 -15.68 29.68
C GLN A 40 9.51 -17.03 29.31
N PHE A 41 9.17 -18.08 30.06
CA PHE A 41 9.71 -19.42 29.86
C PHE A 41 11.25 -19.46 29.80
N GLY A 42 11.92 -18.60 30.59
CA GLY A 42 13.37 -18.59 30.75
C GLY A 42 14.17 -17.84 29.67
N GLN A 43 13.52 -17.09 28.76
CA GLN A 43 14.21 -16.24 27.78
C GLN A 43 13.40 -14.99 27.41
N ALA A 44 14.06 -14.00 26.81
CA ALA A 44 13.39 -12.85 26.21
C ALA A 44 12.42 -13.29 25.11
N ILE A 45 11.23 -12.68 25.05
CA ILE A 45 10.18 -13.16 24.14
C ILE A 45 10.52 -12.99 22.66
N VAL A 46 11.46 -12.09 22.32
CA VAL A 46 11.99 -11.95 20.96
C VAL A 46 12.60 -13.24 20.41
N HIS A 47 13.06 -14.16 21.27
CA HIS A 47 13.62 -15.44 20.84
C HIS A 47 12.57 -16.48 20.45
N PHE A 48 11.27 -16.22 20.67
CA PHE A 48 10.21 -17.11 20.17
C PHE A 48 9.89 -16.79 18.70
N PRO A 49 9.90 -17.79 17.79
CA PRO A 49 9.58 -17.59 16.38
C PRO A 49 8.31 -16.81 16.09
N ALA A 50 7.24 -17.12 16.83
CA ALA A 50 5.97 -16.43 16.66
C ALA A 50 6.06 -14.91 16.92
N VAL A 51 6.91 -14.48 17.85
CA VAL A 51 7.08 -13.05 18.21
C VAL A 51 7.94 -12.34 17.18
N PHE A 52 9.13 -12.87 16.86
CA PHE A 52 9.98 -12.18 15.88
C PHE A 52 9.40 -12.23 14.46
N GLN A 53 8.55 -13.20 14.13
CA GLN A 53 7.81 -13.20 12.87
C GLN A 53 6.86 -12.00 12.78
N MET A 54 6.13 -11.68 13.87
CA MET A 54 5.31 -10.46 13.92
C MET A 54 6.17 -9.20 13.75
N LEU A 55 7.28 -9.11 14.49
CA LEU A 55 8.20 -7.97 14.39
C LEU A 55 8.80 -7.84 12.98
N LYS A 56 9.13 -8.95 12.32
CA LYS A 56 9.66 -8.95 10.95
C LYS A 56 8.62 -8.44 9.96
N LYS A 57 7.36 -8.86 10.12
CA LYS A 57 6.25 -8.37 9.31
C LYS A 57 5.98 -6.88 9.52
N MET A 58 6.00 -6.41 10.76
CA MET A 58 5.88 -4.98 11.07
C MET A 58 7.02 -4.18 10.42
N GLN A 59 8.27 -4.64 10.59
CA GLN A 59 9.46 -3.99 10.04
C GLN A 59 9.37 -3.80 8.52
N VAL A 60 9.02 -4.86 7.79
CA VAL A 60 9.02 -4.84 6.33
C VAL A 60 7.87 -3.99 5.76
N GLU A 61 6.70 -4.03 6.39
CA GLU A 61 5.55 -3.23 5.98
C GLU A 61 5.79 -1.74 6.22
N ILE A 62 6.42 -1.37 7.35
CA ILE A 62 6.81 0.02 7.62
C ILE A 62 7.84 0.52 6.61
N GLU A 63 8.85 -0.30 6.29
CA GLU A 63 9.91 0.09 5.34
C GLU A 63 9.34 0.36 3.94
N THR A 64 8.51 -0.55 3.43
CA THR A 64 7.87 -0.41 2.11
C THR A 64 6.83 0.71 2.08
N ALA A 65 6.09 0.92 3.17
CA ALA A 65 5.19 2.05 3.35
C ALA A 65 5.93 3.39 3.33
N ARG A 66 7.13 3.46 3.94
CA ARG A 66 7.97 4.66 3.91
C ARG A 66 8.43 5.00 2.49
N MET A 67 8.84 3.98 1.72
CA MET A 67 9.19 4.15 0.30
C MET A 67 8.01 4.69 -0.51
N LEU A 68 6.82 4.11 -0.30
CA LEU A 68 5.59 4.59 -0.95
C LEU A 68 5.29 6.05 -0.56
N LEU A 69 5.35 6.40 0.72
CA LEU A 69 5.11 7.76 1.21
C LEU A 69 6.04 8.78 0.54
N TYR A 70 7.34 8.49 0.51
CA TYR A 70 8.33 9.41 -0.06
C TYR A 70 8.19 9.53 -1.57
N ARG A 71 7.89 8.42 -2.27
CA ARG A 71 7.59 8.45 -3.69
C ARG A 71 6.33 9.27 -3.99
N THR A 72 5.29 9.14 -3.17
CA THR A 72 4.07 9.96 -3.27
C THR A 72 4.38 11.44 -3.06
N ALA A 73 5.13 11.78 -2.01
CA ALA A 73 5.52 13.16 -1.72
C ALA A 73 6.28 13.79 -2.90
N LEU A 74 7.21 13.04 -3.51
CA LEU A 74 7.95 13.49 -4.69
C LEU A 74 7.03 13.87 -5.86
N TYR A 75 6.00 13.07 -6.13
CA TYR A 75 5.06 13.37 -7.22
C TYR A 75 4.11 14.52 -6.90
N VAL A 76 3.75 14.74 -5.62
CA VAL A 76 3.03 15.94 -5.18
C VAL A 76 3.90 17.20 -5.37
N ASP A 77 5.18 17.13 -5.02
CA ASP A 77 6.12 18.23 -5.23
C ASP A 77 6.36 18.51 -6.73
N TYR A 78 6.45 17.46 -7.55
CA TYR A 78 6.55 17.61 -9.01
C TYR A 78 5.31 18.27 -9.60
N GLU A 79 4.11 17.90 -9.16
CA GLU A 79 2.87 18.55 -9.57
C GLU A 79 2.94 20.07 -9.28
N ASP A 80 3.19 20.46 -8.03
CA ASP A 80 3.29 21.88 -7.64
C ASP A 80 4.43 22.62 -8.38
N MET A 81 5.60 21.99 -8.55
CA MET A 81 6.71 22.56 -9.31
C MET A 81 6.32 22.85 -10.77
N TYR A 82 5.68 21.89 -11.44
CA TYR A 82 5.31 22.03 -12.84
C TYR A 82 4.11 22.98 -13.01
N GLU A 83 3.18 23.04 -12.05
CA GLU A 83 2.10 24.03 -12.03
C GLU A 83 2.65 25.46 -11.98
N ARG A 84 3.66 25.72 -11.13
CA ARG A 84 4.34 27.04 -11.07
C ARG A 84 5.08 27.40 -12.35
N LYS A 85 5.47 26.42 -13.15
CA LYS A 85 6.11 26.59 -14.46
C LYS A 85 5.11 26.59 -15.61
N ALA A 86 3.81 26.46 -15.35
CA ALA A 86 2.78 26.40 -16.39
C ALA A 86 2.87 27.62 -17.32
N GLY A 87 2.88 27.38 -18.63
CA GLY A 87 3.05 28.41 -19.66
C GLY A 87 4.47 28.58 -20.19
N LYS A 88 5.48 27.84 -19.67
CA LYS A 88 6.88 27.92 -20.12
C LYS A 88 7.27 26.92 -21.24
N GLY A 89 6.30 26.39 -22.00
CA GLY A 89 6.52 25.51 -23.17
C GLY A 89 5.82 24.14 -23.11
N GLU A 90 5.82 23.39 -24.21
CA GLU A 90 5.11 22.11 -24.35
C GLU A 90 5.65 21.00 -23.43
N ASN A 91 6.97 20.92 -23.23
CA ASN A 91 7.58 19.92 -22.34
C ASN A 91 7.05 20.04 -20.90
N VAL A 92 6.86 21.26 -20.39
CA VAL A 92 6.31 21.48 -19.05
C VAL A 92 4.86 21.01 -18.93
N LYS A 93 4.08 21.11 -20.02
CA LYS A 93 2.68 20.66 -20.04
C LYS A 93 2.56 19.13 -19.98
N ALA A 94 3.44 18.42 -20.68
CA ALA A 94 3.48 16.96 -20.64
C ALA A 94 3.91 16.43 -19.26
N GLU A 95 4.95 17.02 -18.69
CA GLU A 95 5.42 16.69 -17.34
C GLU A 95 4.38 17.00 -16.26
N LEU A 96 3.71 18.16 -16.35
CA LEU A 96 2.60 18.50 -15.46
C LEU A 96 1.47 17.46 -15.54
N LYS A 97 1.06 17.08 -16.77
CA LYS A 97 0.00 16.08 -16.95
C LYS A 97 0.37 14.75 -16.28
N TYR A 98 1.62 14.31 -16.45
CA TYR A 98 2.09 13.06 -15.85
C TYR A 98 2.18 13.17 -14.32
N ALA A 99 2.77 14.24 -13.79
CA ALA A 99 2.88 14.48 -12.36
C ALA A 99 1.50 14.55 -11.68
N THR A 100 0.53 15.26 -12.27
CA THR A 100 -0.85 15.31 -11.77
C THR A 100 -1.52 13.93 -11.77
N ALA A 101 -1.32 13.12 -12.82
CA ALA A 101 -1.88 11.77 -12.87
C ALA A 101 -1.26 10.87 -11.79
N MET A 102 0.06 10.93 -11.62
CA MET A 102 0.78 10.19 -10.58
C MET A 102 0.39 10.65 -9.17
N ALA A 103 0.33 11.95 -8.90
CA ALA A 103 -0.10 12.48 -7.60
C ALA A 103 -1.56 12.10 -7.28
N GLY A 104 -2.45 12.20 -8.27
CA GLY A 104 -3.84 11.80 -8.15
C GLY A 104 -4.05 10.31 -7.87
N PHE A 105 -3.15 9.45 -8.36
CA PHE A 105 -3.16 8.01 -8.08
C PHE A 105 -2.45 7.64 -6.77
N LEU A 106 -1.24 8.17 -6.55
CA LEU A 106 -0.38 7.76 -5.44
C LEU A 106 -0.85 8.30 -4.08
N THR A 107 -1.53 9.44 -4.03
CA THR A 107 -2.03 9.98 -2.74
C THR A 107 -3.16 9.13 -2.13
N PRO A 108 -4.22 8.70 -2.85
CA PRO A 108 -5.17 7.75 -2.30
C PRO A 108 -4.55 6.36 -2.09
N LEU A 109 -3.65 5.89 -2.97
CA LEU A 109 -2.94 4.62 -2.79
C LEU A 109 -2.13 4.60 -1.50
N ALA A 110 -1.34 5.65 -1.24
CA ALA A 110 -0.54 5.78 -0.03
C ALA A 110 -1.42 5.88 1.22
N LYS A 111 -2.54 6.60 1.16
CA LYS A 111 -3.47 6.66 2.29
C LYS A 111 -4.10 5.31 2.58
N PHE A 112 -4.61 4.64 1.54
CA PHE A 112 -5.13 3.27 1.63
C PHE A 112 -4.11 2.33 2.29
N THR A 113 -2.91 2.23 1.73
CA THR A 113 -1.91 1.24 2.16
C THR A 113 -1.37 1.54 3.55
N ILE A 114 -0.98 2.78 3.81
CA ILE A 114 -0.23 3.13 5.03
C ILE A 114 -1.15 3.17 6.25
N THR A 115 -2.40 3.62 6.10
CA THR A 115 -3.32 3.70 7.24
C THR A 115 -3.86 2.34 7.65
N GLU A 116 -4.12 1.43 6.71
CA GLU A 116 -4.45 0.03 7.01
C GLU A 116 -3.25 -0.71 7.64
N MET A 117 -2.04 -0.51 7.09
CA MET A 117 -0.81 -1.05 7.67
C MET A 117 -0.60 -0.56 9.11
N ALA A 118 -0.78 0.74 9.37
CA ALA A 118 -0.59 1.32 10.70
C ALA A 118 -1.55 0.74 11.73
N ASN A 119 -2.81 0.47 11.35
CA ASN A 119 -3.77 -0.22 12.22
C ASN A 119 -3.27 -1.62 12.59
N LYS A 120 -2.79 -2.39 11.60
CA LYS A 120 -2.25 -3.73 11.83
C LYS A 120 -1.03 -3.70 12.74
N VAL A 121 -0.05 -2.85 12.44
CA VAL A 121 1.18 -2.71 13.24
C VAL A 121 0.86 -2.29 14.68
N ALA A 122 -0.03 -1.31 14.88
CA ALA A 122 -0.38 -0.87 16.23
C ALA A 122 -1.12 -1.96 17.02
N TYR A 123 -1.97 -2.75 16.35
CA TYR A 123 -2.64 -3.89 16.97
C TYR A 123 -1.68 -5.04 17.30
N ASP A 124 -0.76 -5.37 16.39
CA ASP A 124 0.29 -6.37 16.60
C ASP A 124 1.23 -5.95 17.76
N ALA A 125 1.49 -4.65 17.92
CA ALA A 125 2.25 -4.13 19.06
C ALA A 125 1.54 -4.39 20.40
N VAL A 126 0.22 -4.18 20.48
CA VAL A 126 -0.59 -4.56 21.65
C VAL A 126 -0.50 -6.06 21.92
N GLN A 127 -0.58 -6.88 20.88
CA GLN A 127 -0.51 -8.33 20.98
C GLN A 127 0.86 -8.82 21.50
N ILE A 128 1.96 -8.21 21.06
CA ILE A 128 3.33 -8.53 21.55
C ILE A 128 3.47 -8.19 23.03
N HIS A 129 2.80 -7.14 23.52
CA HIS A 129 2.78 -6.80 24.95
C HIS A 129 1.88 -7.73 25.77
N GLY A 130 1.04 -8.55 25.13
CA GLY A 130 0.06 -9.42 25.79
C GLY A 130 -0.93 -8.62 26.64
N GLY A 131 -1.29 -9.12 27.83
CA GLY A 131 -2.22 -8.43 28.73
C GLY A 131 -1.75 -7.03 29.14
N CYS A 132 -0.43 -6.81 29.23
CA CYS A 132 0.13 -5.49 29.55
C CYS A 132 -0.14 -4.46 28.44
N GLY A 133 -0.25 -4.90 27.18
CA GLY A 133 -0.56 -4.02 26.05
C GLY A 133 -1.97 -3.44 26.08
N TYR A 134 -2.86 -4.03 26.88
CA TYR A 134 -4.22 -3.53 27.10
C TYR A 134 -4.28 -2.49 28.24
N MET A 135 -3.22 -2.39 29.04
CA MET A 135 -3.12 -1.46 30.17
C MET A 135 -2.51 -0.14 29.72
N LYS A 136 -2.82 0.94 30.45
CA LYS A 136 -2.32 2.30 30.15
C LYS A 136 -0.85 2.52 30.55
N ASP A 137 -0.21 1.51 31.13
CA ASP A 137 1.21 1.54 31.50
C ASP A 137 2.12 1.55 30.26
N PHE A 138 1.63 1.00 29.14
CA PHE A 138 2.34 1.01 27.85
C PHE A 138 1.60 1.88 26.83
N PRO A 139 2.31 2.62 25.98
CA PRO A 139 1.68 3.54 25.03
C PRO A 139 0.96 2.83 23.88
N VAL A 140 1.13 1.52 23.70
CA VAL A 140 0.60 0.77 22.55
C VAL A 140 -0.93 0.77 22.45
N GLU A 141 -1.66 0.80 23.58
CA GLU A 141 -3.14 0.94 23.55
C GLU A 141 -3.55 2.29 22.94
N ARG A 142 -2.82 3.35 23.30
CA ARG A 142 -3.07 4.69 22.78
C ARG A 142 -2.71 4.76 21.30
N LEU A 143 -1.56 4.20 20.92
CA LEU A 143 -1.12 4.15 19.52
C LEU A 143 -2.12 3.37 18.65
N ALA A 144 -2.71 2.29 19.14
CA ALA A 144 -3.76 1.55 18.43
C ALA A 144 -5.02 2.40 18.22
N ARG A 145 -5.45 3.16 19.22
CA ARG A 145 -6.57 4.11 19.08
C ARG A 145 -6.25 5.25 18.13
N ASP A 146 -5.04 5.80 18.21
CA ASP A 146 -4.59 6.90 17.36
C ASP A 146 -4.42 6.46 15.89
N ALA A 147 -3.97 5.23 15.64
CA ALA A 147 -3.92 4.66 14.29
C ALA A 147 -5.32 4.52 13.68
N ARG A 148 -6.33 4.21 14.50
CA ARG A 148 -7.68 3.90 14.02
C ARG A 148 -8.39 5.06 13.32
N ILE A 149 -8.14 6.30 13.72
CA ILE A 149 -8.80 7.43 13.03
C ILE A 149 -8.25 7.63 11.62
N THR A 150 -7.01 7.20 11.35
CA THR A 150 -6.28 7.54 10.12
C THR A 150 -6.90 6.95 8.85
N ASN A 151 -7.50 5.77 8.94
CA ASN A 151 -8.22 5.13 7.83
C ASN A 151 -9.72 5.49 7.76
N ILE A 152 -10.18 6.43 8.60
CA ILE A 152 -11.58 6.87 8.67
C ILE A 152 -11.74 8.32 8.16
N TYR A 153 -11.09 9.29 8.80
CA TYR A 153 -11.19 10.70 8.40
C TYR A 153 -10.48 10.97 7.06
N GLU A 154 -10.70 12.15 6.45
CA GLU A 154 -10.12 12.47 5.13
C GLU A 154 -10.38 11.38 4.06
N GLY A 155 -11.59 10.80 4.12
CA GLY A 155 -12.08 9.71 3.28
C GLY A 155 -11.66 8.32 3.76
N THR A 156 -12.62 7.43 3.96
CA THR A 156 -12.36 6.05 4.38
C THR A 156 -11.49 5.28 3.39
N THR A 157 -10.90 4.16 3.80
CA THR A 157 -10.18 3.21 2.94
C THR A 157 -10.95 2.89 1.66
N GLN A 158 -12.26 2.64 1.76
CA GLN A 158 -13.12 2.35 0.61
C GLN A 158 -13.20 3.55 -0.36
N LEU A 159 -13.26 4.78 0.15
CA LEU A 159 -13.23 5.97 -0.71
C LEU A 159 -11.85 6.19 -1.35
N GLN A 160 -10.77 5.79 -0.68
CA GLN A 160 -9.43 5.85 -1.29
C GLN A 160 -9.31 4.83 -2.44
N VAL A 161 -9.88 3.62 -2.29
CA VAL A 161 -9.94 2.63 -3.38
C VAL A 161 -10.67 3.22 -4.59
N VAL A 162 -11.84 3.83 -4.39
CA VAL A 162 -12.60 4.50 -5.47
C VAL A 162 -11.80 5.62 -6.11
N ALA A 163 -10.98 6.34 -5.36
CA ALA A 163 -10.11 7.39 -5.90
C ALA A 163 -8.89 6.84 -6.65
N ALA A 164 -8.34 5.68 -6.24
CA ALA A 164 -7.14 5.09 -6.83
C ALA A 164 -7.43 4.21 -8.06
N ILE A 165 -8.59 3.56 -8.13
CA ILE A 165 -8.89 2.55 -9.16
C ILE A 165 -8.75 3.09 -10.59
N GLY A 166 -9.08 4.37 -10.82
CA GLY A 166 -8.93 5.00 -12.13
C GLY A 166 -7.47 5.00 -12.62
N GLY A 167 -6.49 5.16 -11.72
CA GLY A 167 -5.07 5.09 -12.09
C GLY A 167 -4.62 3.68 -12.46
N VAL A 168 -5.22 2.65 -11.85
CA VAL A 168 -4.96 1.24 -12.17
C VAL A 168 -5.53 0.90 -13.55
N THR A 169 -6.79 1.24 -13.82
CA THR A 169 -7.46 0.89 -15.07
C THR A 169 -6.99 1.71 -16.27
N THR A 170 -6.42 2.90 -16.05
CA THR A 170 -5.82 3.74 -17.11
C THR A 170 -4.31 3.57 -17.23
N ASN A 171 -3.71 2.63 -16.48
CA ASN A 171 -2.29 2.31 -16.50
C ASN A 171 -1.37 3.54 -16.26
N VAL A 172 -1.69 4.35 -15.25
CA VAL A 172 -0.87 5.53 -14.85
C VAL A 172 0.59 5.16 -14.56
N LEU A 173 0.85 3.93 -14.12
CA LEU A 173 2.17 3.41 -13.78
C LEU A 173 2.99 2.92 -14.98
N GLU A 174 2.50 3.05 -16.23
CA GLU A 174 3.20 2.57 -17.43
C GLU A 174 4.68 2.98 -17.49
N LYS A 175 4.98 4.26 -17.20
CA LYS A 175 6.36 4.76 -17.18
C LYS A 175 7.21 4.17 -16.03
N GLU A 176 6.59 3.87 -14.90
CA GLU A 176 7.27 3.24 -13.76
C GLU A 176 7.61 1.78 -14.11
N TRP A 177 6.72 1.08 -14.81
CA TRP A 177 6.96 -0.27 -15.32
C TRP A 177 8.07 -0.31 -16.37
N ALA A 178 8.07 0.65 -17.29
CA ALA A 178 9.17 0.79 -18.26
C ALA A 178 10.51 1.10 -17.55
N THR A 179 10.47 1.89 -16.47
CA THR A 179 11.67 2.17 -15.66
C THR A 179 12.18 0.90 -14.98
N LEU A 180 11.28 0.11 -14.38
CA LEU A 180 11.61 -1.19 -13.79
C LEU A 180 12.19 -2.15 -14.82
N GLN A 181 11.58 -2.25 -16.00
CA GLN A 181 12.04 -3.11 -17.09
C GLN A 181 13.46 -2.76 -17.54
N ASN A 182 13.79 -1.46 -17.60
CA ASN A 182 15.11 -0.97 -17.99
C ASN A 182 16.10 -0.88 -16.84
N LEU A 183 15.69 -1.15 -15.59
CA LEU A 183 16.58 -1.14 -14.43
C LEU A 183 17.63 -2.23 -14.59
N GLU A 184 18.91 -1.86 -14.61
CA GLU A 184 20.01 -2.82 -14.55
C GLU A 184 20.11 -3.39 -13.15
N VAL A 185 19.98 -4.72 -13.05
CA VAL A 185 20.03 -5.47 -11.79
C VAL A 185 21.00 -6.62 -11.98
N LYS A 186 21.95 -6.77 -11.06
CA LYS A 186 23.00 -7.81 -11.11
C LYS A 186 22.62 -9.00 -10.26
N GLU A 187 22.36 -8.77 -8.98
CA GLU A 187 22.14 -9.85 -8.00
C GLU A 187 20.66 -10.26 -7.94
N LEU A 188 19.75 -9.31 -8.10
CA LEU A 188 18.30 -9.52 -7.95
C LEU A 188 17.55 -9.68 -9.29
N ALA A 189 18.20 -10.23 -10.30
CA ALA A 189 17.62 -10.37 -11.65
C ALA A 189 16.39 -11.28 -11.66
N GLY A 190 16.38 -12.36 -10.88
CA GLY A 190 15.24 -13.27 -10.78
C GLY A 190 14.03 -12.60 -10.14
N GLU A 191 14.26 -11.83 -9.08
CA GLU A 191 13.25 -11.06 -8.37
C GLU A 191 12.65 -9.97 -9.25
N LYS A 192 13.46 -9.32 -10.08
CA LYS A 192 12.98 -8.38 -11.10
C LYS A 192 12.00 -9.05 -12.07
N GLU A 193 12.36 -10.23 -12.61
CA GLU A 193 11.47 -10.98 -13.52
C GLU A 193 10.17 -11.41 -12.85
N ILE A 194 10.21 -11.80 -11.57
CA ILE A 194 9.00 -12.10 -10.78
C ILE A 194 8.09 -10.86 -10.70
N ILE A 195 8.65 -9.69 -10.39
CA ILE A 195 7.85 -8.45 -10.30
C ILE A 195 7.26 -8.09 -11.66
N LEU A 196 8.04 -8.18 -12.75
CA LEU A 196 7.55 -7.91 -14.11
C LEU A 196 6.43 -8.90 -14.52
N GLY A 197 6.57 -10.18 -14.20
CA GLY A 197 5.51 -11.16 -14.42
C GLY A 197 4.22 -10.81 -13.67
N TYR A 198 4.31 -10.23 -12.47
CA TYR A 198 3.13 -9.71 -11.78
C TYR A 198 2.56 -8.43 -12.38
N VAL A 199 3.38 -7.56 -12.97
CA VAL A 199 2.90 -6.40 -13.74
C VAL A 199 2.05 -6.88 -14.92
N GLU A 200 2.52 -7.87 -15.68
CA GLU A 200 1.78 -8.46 -16.80
C GLU A 200 0.46 -9.08 -16.34
N GLN A 201 0.49 -9.85 -15.24
CA GLN A 201 -0.70 -10.46 -14.68
C GLN A 201 -1.73 -9.42 -14.18
N LEU A 202 -1.28 -8.31 -13.59
CA LEU A 202 -2.17 -7.21 -13.20
C LEU A 202 -2.82 -6.60 -14.45
N GLN A 203 -2.05 -6.32 -15.51
CA GLN A 203 -2.57 -5.76 -16.75
C GLN A 203 -3.59 -6.69 -17.41
N GLN A 204 -3.31 -7.99 -17.47
CA GLN A 204 -4.26 -8.97 -17.98
C GLN A 204 -5.53 -9.02 -17.12
N THR A 205 -5.39 -9.04 -15.78
CA THR A 205 -6.54 -9.09 -14.87
C THR A 205 -7.41 -7.82 -15.00
N VAL A 206 -6.80 -6.65 -15.16
CA VAL A 206 -7.52 -5.40 -15.44
C VAL A 206 -8.27 -5.50 -16.77
N SER A 207 -7.65 -6.02 -17.83
CA SER A 207 -8.31 -6.24 -19.13
C SER A 207 -9.52 -7.17 -18.98
N ASP A 208 -9.33 -8.32 -18.32
CA ASP A 208 -10.39 -9.31 -18.10
C ASP A 208 -11.57 -8.72 -17.31
N VAL A 209 -11.30 -7.87 -16.32
CA VAL A 209 -12.35 -7.19 -15.55
C VAL A 209 -13.10 -6.20 -16.44
N LEU A 210 -12.40 -5.37 -17.23
CA LEU A 210 -13.00 -4.32 -18.07
C LEU A 210 -13.78 -4.88 -19.28
N GLU A 211 -13.41 -6.07 -19.77
CA GLU A 211 -14.17 -6.78 -20.81
C GLU A 211 -15.59 -7.12 -20.37
N LEU A 212 -15.77 -7.45 -19.09
CA LEU A 212 -17.08 -7.63 -18.48
C LEU A 212 -17.66 -6.23 -18.25
N LYS A 213 -18.50 -5.74 -19.16
CA LYS A 213 -19.08 -4.37 -19.14
C LYS A 213 -20.11 -4.15 -18.02
N ASN A 214 -19.76 -4.47 -16.78
CA ASN A 214 -20.58 -4.37 -15.59
C ASN A 214 -19.90 -3.46 -14.56
N LYS A 215 -20.45 -2.25 -14.40
CA LYS A 215 -19.93 -1.26 -13.45
C LYS A 215 -19.98 -1.73 -12.00
N ASP A 216 -21.06 -2.42 -11.59
CA ASP A 216 -21.17 -2.92 -10.21
C ASP A 216 -20.07 -3.94 -9.92
N PHE A 217 -19.73 -4.78 -10.90
CA PHE A 217 -18.63 -5.74 -10.76
C PHE A 217 -17.27 -5.03 -10.67
N HIS A 218 -17.02 -4.06 -11.56
CA HIS A 218 -15.80 -3.24 -11.53
C HIS A 218 -15.60 -2.59 -10.16
N ASP A 219 -16.65 -1.95 -9.62
CA ASP A 219 -16.60 -1.27 -8.33
C ASP A 219 -16.38 -2.28 -7.18
N PHE A 220 -16.97 -3.47 -7.26
CA PHE A 220 -16.82 -4.52 -6.25
C PHE A 220 -15.39 -5.06 -6.17
N VAL A 221 -14.75 -5.31 -7.32
CA VAL A 221 -13.37 -5.86 -7.36
C VAL A 221 -12.29 -4.80 -7.26
N ALA A 222 -12.64 -3.51 -7.25
CA ALA A 222 -11.70 -2.39 -7.23
C ALA A 222 -10.70 -2.48 -6.07
N ASN A 223 -11.14 -2.93 -4.89
CA ASN A 223 -10.25 -3.08 -3.74
C ASN A 223 -9.11 -4.07 -4.01
N TYR A 224 -9.40 -5.20 -4.66
CA TYR A 224 -8.40 -6.21 -4.98
C TYR A 224 -7.39 -5.69 -6.02
N LEU A 225 -7.87 -5.02 -7.07
CA LEU A 225 -6.99 -4.44 -8.10
C LEU A 225 -6.06 -3.35 -7.53
N VAL A 226 -6.60 -2.47 -6.67
CA VAL A 226 -5.81 -1.43 -6.00
C VAL A 226 -4.79 -2.03 -5.04
N GLU A 227 -5.15 -3.08 -4.30
CA GLU A 227 -4.23 -3.79 -3.41
C GLU A 227 -3.09 -4.46 -4.19
N ILE A 228 -3.39 -5.18 -5.29
CA ILE A 228 -2.38 -5.78 -6.17
C ILE A 228 -1.43 -4.70 -6.70
N ALA A 229 -1.97 -3.59 -7.23
CA ALA A 229 -1.16 -2.49 -7.75
C ALA A 229 -0.25 -1.88 -6.67
N SER A 230 -0.76 -1.70 -5.45
CA SER A 230 0.04 -1.23 -4.31
C SER A 230 1.20 -2.18 -4.00
N ILE A 231 0.92 -3.49 -3.92
CA ILE A 231 1.94 -4.50 -3.60
C ILE A 231 3.04 -4.50 -4.65
N ILE A 232 2.68 -4.61 -5.94
CA ILE A 232 3.62 -4.62 -7.06
C ILE A 232 4.45 -3.34 -7.08
N TYR A 233 3.81 -2.17 -6.91
CA TYR A 233 4.52 -0.90 -6.91
C TYR A 233 5.52 -0.80 -5.75
N ARG A 234 5.16 -1.26 -4.55
CA ARG A 234 6.09 -1.32 -3.41
C ARG A 234 7.25 -2.29 -3.66
N CYS A 235 7.02 -3.44 -4.28
CA CYS A 235 8.11 -4.34 -4.69
C CYS A 235 9.06 -3.65 -5.68
N ALA A 236 8.52 -2.94 -6.69
CA ALA A 236 9.29 -2.19 -7.67
C ALA A 236 10.11 -1.06 -7.04
N LEU A 237 9.59 -0.39 -6.01
CA LEU A 237 10.32 0.63 -5.25
C LEU A 237 11.43 0.03 -4.38
N PHE A 238 11.22 -1.16 -3.81
CA PHE A 238 12.18 -1.80 -2.91
C PHE A 238 13.34 -2.47 -3.67
N LEU A 239 13.09 -3.04 -4.85
CA LEU A 239 14.10 -3.71 -5.66
C LEU A 239 15.41 -2.90 -5.85
N PRO A 240 15.42 -1.64 -6.34
CA PRO A 240 16.66 -0.89 -6.51
C PRO A 240 17.37 -0.60 -5.17
N VAL A 241 16.63 -0.49 -4.07
CA VAL A 241 17.22 -0.31 -2.73
C VAL A 241 17.91 -1.59 -2.28
N ALA A 242 17.29 -2.75 -2.47
CA ALA A 242 17.89 -4.05 -2.12
C ALA A 242 19.07 -4.42 -3.04
N GLU A 243 19.04 -4.00 -4.30
CA GLU A 243 20.16 -4.17 -5.22
C GLU A 243 21.39 -3.36 -4.77
N ALA A 244 21.16 -2.09 -4.38
CA ALA A 244 22.22 -1.18 -3.93
C ALA A 244 22.72 -1.47 -2.50
N HIS A 245 21.89 -2.07 -1.65
CA HIS A 245 22.15 -2.28 -0.22
C HIS A 245 21.96 -3.75 0.17
N GLU A 246 23.06 -4.48 0.30
CA GLU A 246 23.07 -5.92 0.62
C GLU A 246 22.30 -6.22 1.92
N GLU A 247 22.41 -5.34 2.92
CA GLU A 247 21.72 -5.48 4.21
C GLU A 247 20.19 -5.41 4.10
N LYS A 248 19.66 -4.97 2.96
CA LYS A 248 18.20 -4.89 2.69
C LYS A 248 17.67 -6.11 1.94
N ARG A 249 18.53 -6.96 1.37
CA ARG A 249 18.12 -8.08 0.48
C ARG A 249 17.25 -9.09 1.20
N GLU A 250 17.65 -9.53 2.39
CA GLU A 250 16.85 -10.47 3.18
C GLU A 250 15.46 -9.93 3.50
N LEU A 251 15.37 -8.64 3.81
CA LEU A 251 14.09 -7.98 4.09
C LEU A 251 13.23 -7.87 2.82
N PHE A 252 13.86 -7.60 1.68
CA PHE A 252 13.20 -7.57 0.37
C PHE A 252 12.70 -8.95 -0.05
N HIS A 253 13.50 -10.01 0.08
CA HIS A 253 13.08 -11.39 -0.22
C HIS A 253 11.90 -11.81 0.65
N TYR A 254 11.95 -11.49 1.95
CA TYR A 254 10.84 -11.74 2.86
C TYR A 254 9.56 -11.02 2.39
N TYR A 255 9.66 -9.75 2.01
CA TYR A 255 8.53 -8.98 1.49
C TYR A 255 7.98 -9.58 0.19
N LEU A 256 8.85 -9.89 -0.76
CA LEU A 256 8.48 -10.37 -2.08
C LEU A 256 7.77 -11.72 -1.99
N ASN A 257 8.23 -12.64 -1.14
CA ASN A 257 7.62 -13.95 -0.96
C ASN A 257 6.20 -13.87 -0.36
N GLU A 258 5.99 -13.06 0.68
CA GLU A 258 4.66 -12.82 1.26
C GLU A 258 3.75 -12.11 0.23
N SER A 259 4.31 -11.14 -0.50
CA SER A 259 3.61 -10.34 -1.50
C SER A 259 3.15 -11.17 -2.69
N ALA A 260 4.01 -12.04 -3.22
CA ALA A 260 3.71 -12.94 -4.33
C ALA A 260 2.50 -13.82 -4.00
N THR A 261 2.52 -14.46 -2.83
CA THR A 261 1.41 -15.29 -2.35
C THR A 261 0.10 -14.50 -2.23
N ARG A 262 0.17 -13.24 -1.77
CA ARG A 262 -1.01 -12.37 -1.66
C ARG A 262 -1.55 -11.98 -3.03
N ILE A 263 -0.68 -11.64 -3.99
CA ILE A 263 -1.10 -11.29 -5.35
C ILE A 263 -1.81 -12.48 -6.02
N ASP A 264 -1.23 -13.68 -5.93
CA ASP A 264 -1.82 -14.89 -6.50
C ASP A 264 -3.22 -15.16 -5.94
N TYR A 265 -3.38 -15.00 -4.62
CA TYR A 265 -4.67 -15.11 -3.95
C TYR A 265 -5.67 -14.09 -4.50
N LEU A 266 -5.30 -12.81 -4.57
CA LEU A 266 -6.20 -11.73 -5.02
C LEU A 266 -6.63 -11.91 -6.48
N ILE A 267 -5.71 -12.30 -7.37
CA ILE A 267 -6.03 -12.59 -8.77
C ILE A 267 -7.01 -13.77 -8.87
N LYS A 268 -6.76 -14.83 -8.09
CA LYS A 268 -7.66 -15.99 -8.04
C LYS A 268 -9.06 -15.62 -7.55
N GLU A 269 -9.15 -14.77 -6.52
CA GLU A 269 -10.43 -14.27 -6.01
C GLU A 269 -11.19 -13.47 -7.09
N ILE A 270 -10.53 -12.55 -7.80
CA ILE A 270 -11.15 -11.79 -8.89
C ILE A 270 -11.71 -12.72 -9.97
N ARG A 271 -10.92 -13.72 -10.39
CA ARG A 271 -11.35 -14.71 -11.39
C ARG A 271 -12.56 -15.51 -10.91
N SER A 272 -12.51 -16.03 -9.69
CA SER A 272 -13.62 -16.76 -9.09
C SER A 272 -14.90 -15.92 -9.02
N LEU A 273 -14.79 -14.64 -8.62
CA LEU A 273 -15.92 -13.71 -8.57
C LEU A 273 -16.49 -13.43 -9.96
N LYS A 274 -15.62 -13.25 -10.97
CA LYS A 274 -16.04 -13.05 -12.36
C LYS A 274 -16.84 -14.26 -12.86
N ASP A 275 -16.36 -15.47 -12.60
CA ASP A 275 -16.95 -16.71 -13.10
C ASP A 275 -18.33 -16.99 -12.46
N HIS A 276 -18.50 -16.71 -11.17
CA HIS A 276 -19.73 -17.03 -10.44
C HIS A 276 -20.74 -15.87 -10.38
N TYR A 277 -20.26 -14.64 -10.35
CA TYR A 277 -21.06 -13.45 -10.03
C TYR A 277 -20.87 -12.29 -11.03
N GLY A 278 -20.16 -12.48 -12.14
CA GLY A 278 -19.81 -11.37 -13.05
C GLY A 278 -21.00 -10.48 -13.43
N GLU A 279 -22.10 -11.06 -13.91
CA GLU A 279 -23.31 -10.30 -14.25
C GLU A 279 -24.25 -10.07 -13.04
N SER A 280 -24.18 -10.92 -12.02
CA SER A 280 -25.10 -10.98 -10.89
C SER A 280 -24.53 -10.47 -9.56
N ILE A 281 -23.41 -9.74 -9.57
CA ILE A 281 -22.70 -9.32 -8.36
C ILE A 281 -23.57 -8.52 -7.38
N VAL A 282 -24.59 -7.84 -7.89
CA VAL A 282 -25.55 -7.07 -7.09
C VAL A 282 -26.44 -7.95 -6.22
N ASP A 283 -26.62 -9.23 -6.58
CA ASP A 283 -27.43 -10.18 -5.83
C ASP A 283 -26.82 -10.47 -4.45
N LEU A 284 -25.49 -10.32 -4.30
CA LEU A 284 -24.81 -10.42 -3.02
C LEU A 284 -25.25 -9.37 -1.99
N LYS A 285 -25.91 -8.28 -2.42
CA LYS A 285 -26.44 -7.25 -1.52
C LYS A 285 -27.73 -7.69 -0.83
N ALA A 286 -28.41 -8.73 -1.33
CA ALA A 286 -29.74 -9.12 -0.88
C ALA A 286 -29.83 -9.41 0.62
N ASP A 287 -28.76 -9.93 1.22
CA ASP A 287 -28.72 -10.29 2.65
C ASP A 287 -28.62 -9.06 3.59
N PHE A 288 -28.22 -7.90 3.08
CA PHE A 288 -27.91 -6.71 3.89
C PHE A 288 -28.96 -5.60 3.76
N VAL A 289 -29.85 -5.68 2.78
CA VAL A 289 -30.92 -4.70 2.59
C VAL A 289 -32.11 -5.13 3.44
N ILE A 290 -32.27 -4.49 4.60
CA ILE A 290 -33.49 -4.64 5.42
C ILE A 290 -34.66 -4.04 4.62
N LYS A 291 -35.68 -4.86 4.36
CA LYS A 291 -36.92 -4.47 3.66
C LYS A 291 -37.77 -3.52 4.50
#